data_AF-A0A392MM53-F1
#
_entry.id   AF-A0A392MM53-F1
#
_cell.length_a   1.000
_cell.length_b   1.000
_cell.length_c   1.000
_cell.angle_alpha   90.00
_cell.angle_beta   90.00
_cell.angle_gamma   90.00
#
_symmetry.space_group_name_H-M   'P 1'
#
loop_
_entity.id
_entity.type
_entity.pdbx_description
1 polymer ?
#
loop_
_entity_poly.entity_id
_entity_poly.type
_entity_poly.pdbx_seq_one_letter_code
_entity_poly.pdbx_strand_id
1 'polypeptide(L)'
;HSGKTRVDESRSLTLDSIRHSLIRQEDSIIYSLLERAQYSYNAATYDNDAFFSDSFPGSLVEYMVCQTEKLHSQVGRYKSPDEHAFFPSYLPEPFLPPLKYPQVLKFYPLYCYVRENSFDARQSVYFPVLDTSNG
;
A
#
# COMPACT_ATOMS: atom_id res chain seq x y z
N HIS A 1 -23.38 -25.02 -4.24
CA HIS A 1 -21.94 -25.18 -3.94
C HIS A 1 -21.76 -25.03 -2.43
N SER A 2 -21.44 -26.11 -1.73
CA SER A 2 -21.35 -26.13 -0.26
C SER A 2 -20.23 -25.18 0.20
N GLY A 3 -20.61 -24.18 1.00
CA GLY A 3 -19.76 -23.09 1.46
C GLY A 3 -18.69 -23.56 2.44
N LYS A 4 -17.56 -24.03 1.93
CA LYS A 4 -16.35 -24.16 2.73
C LYS A 4 -15.90 -22.76 3.14
N THR A 5 -15.83 -22.53 4.45
CA THR A 5 -15.26 -21.31 5.01
C THR A 5 -13.78 -21.23 4.59
N ARG A 6 -13.38 -20.12 3.95
CA ARG A 6 -11.98 -19.88 3.60
C ARG A 6 -11.25 -19.40 4.84
N VAL A 7 -10.20 -20.11 5.26
CA VAL A 7 -9.36 -19.76 6.41
C VAL A 7 -7.92 -19.57 5.93
N ASP A 8 -7.23 -18.56 6.46
CA ASP A 8 -5.81 -18.37 6.19
C ASP A 8 -4.98 -19.39 6.98
N GLU A 9 -4.31 -20.29 6.26
CA GLU A 9 -3.45 -21.34 6.83
C GLU A 9 -1.96 -21.03 6.70
N SER A 10 -1.60 -19.86 6.15
CA SER A 10 -0.20 -19.49 5.86
C SER A 10 0.68 -19.35 7.10
N ARG A 11 0.08 -19.16 8.28
CA ARG A 11 0.77 -18.84 9.56
C ARG A 11 1.67 -17.59 9.49
N SER A 12 1.50 -16.77 8.45
CA SER A 12 2.31 -15.58 8.21
C SER A 12 1.97 -14.44 9.18
N LEU A 13 0.72 -14.38 9.64
CA LEU A 13 0.19 -13.39 10.58
C LEU A 13 0.16 -13.92 12.02
N THR A 14 1.33 -14.33 12.55
CA THR A 14 1.49 -14.83 13.92
C THR A 14 2.61 -14.11 14.64
N LEU A 15 2.62 -14.10 15.99
CA LEU A 15 3.70 -13.45 16.74
C LEU A 15 5.06 -14.15 16.51
N ASP A 16 5.05 -15.47 16.31
CA ASP A 16 6.25 -16.27 16.08
C ASP A 16 6.91 -15.95 14.72
N SER A 17 6.11 -15.54 13.72
CA SER A 17 6.61 -15.16 12.39
C SER A 17 7.05 -13.69 12.30
N ILE A 18 6.83 -12.85 13.31
CA ILE A 18 7.10 -11.40 13.25
C ILE A 18 8.53 -11.10 12.84
N ARG A 19 9.53 -11.75 13.47
CA ARG A 19 10.94 -11.47 13.16
C ARG A 19 11.26 -11.69 11.68
N HIS A 20 10.82 -12.82 11.13
CA HIS A 20 11.04 -13.14 9.72
C HIS A 20 10.23 -12.20 8.81
N SER A 21 9.02 -11.82 9.20
CA SER A 21 8.21 -10.86 8.45
C SER A 21 8.86 -9.49 8.37
N LEU A 22 9.38 -8.97 9.50
CA LEU A 22 10.06 -7.67 9.55
C LEU A 22 11.32 -7.64 8.70
N ILE A 23 12.16 -8.69 8.74
CA ILE A 23 13.35 -8.79 7.88
C ILE A 23 12.95 -8.75 6.40
N ARG A 24 11.93 -9.51 6.01
CA ARG A 24 11.45 -9.50 4.61
C ARG A 24 10.90 -8.13 4.19
N GLN A 25 10.22 -7.42 5.08
CA GLN A 25 9.71 -6.08 4.82
C GLN A 25 10.87 -5.07 4.69
N GLU A 26 11.88 -5.17 5.53
CA GLU A 26 13.11 -4.36 5.45
C GLU A 26 13.79 -4.55 4.08
N ASP A 27 14.06 -5.79 3.67
CA ASP A 27 14.65 -6.10 2.37
C ASP A 27 13.80 -5.55 1.21
N SER A 28 12.47 -5.68 1.31
CA SER A 28 11.55 -5.19 0.29
C SER A 28 11.55 -3.66 0.19
N ILE A 29 11.64 -2.96 1.33
CA ILE A 29 11.74 -1.51 1.39
C ILE A 29 13.07 -1.06 0.77
N ILE A 30 14.19 -1.66 1.18
CA ILE A 30 15.52 -1.32 0.65
C ILE A 30 15.54 -1.49 -0.87
N TYR A 31 15.09 -2.63 -1.38
CA TYR A 31 15.08 -2.90 -2.81
C TYR A 31 14.20 -1.89 -3.56
N SER A 32 13.00 -1.60 -3.04
CA SER A 32 12.08 -0.64 -3.65
C SER A 32 12.64 0.78 -3.68
N LEU A 33 13.37 1.20 -2.65
CA LEU A 33 14.05 2.50 -2.61
C LEU A 33 15.24 2.55 -3.58
N LEU A 34 16.02 1.48 -3.70
CA LEU A 34 17.10 1.38 -4.69
C LEU A 34 16.56 1.45 -6.12
N GLU A 35 15.45 0.76 -6.41
CA GLU A 35 14.77 0.85 -7.71
C GLU A 35 14.27 2.27 -8.01
N ARG A 36 13.68 2.95 -7.01
CA ARG A 36 13.23 4.34 -7.19
C ARG A 36 14.40 5.31 -7.40
N ALA A 37 15.52 5.10 -6.71
CA ALA A 37 16.70 5.97 -6.79
C ALA A 37 17.44 5.89 -8.15
N GLN A 38 17.09 4.91 -9.00
CA GLN A 38 17.58 4.88 -10.40
C GLN A 38 17.02 6.02 -11.26
N TYR A 39 15.95 6.67 -10.80
CA TYR A 39 15.29 7.78 -11.49
C TYR A 39 15.45 9.08 -10.69
N SER A 40 15.58 10.22 -11.37
CA SER A 40 15.52 11.54 -10.75
C SER A 40 14.17 11.79 -10.04
N TYR A 41 14.04 12.92 -9.36
CA TYR A 41 12.83 13.27 -8.62
C TYR A 41 11.58 13.27 -9.51
N ASN A 42 11.67 13.70 -10.77
CA ASN A 42 10.55 13.71 -11.72
C ASN A 42 9.32 14.46 -11.17
N ALA A 43 9.48 15.75 -10.83
CA ALA A 43 8.45 16.59 -10.20
C ALA A 43 7.06 16.50 -10.85
N ALA A 44 6.99 16.42 -12.19
CA ALA A 44 5.73 16.29 -12.92
C ALA A 44 4.91 15.05 -12.56
N THR A 45 5.54 13.98 -12.04
CA THR A 45 4.83 12.77 -11.59
C THR A 45 3.95 13.04 -10.35
N TYR A 46 4.28 14.08 -9.58
CA TYR A 46 3.61 14.49 -8.35
C TYR A 46 2.73 15.72 -8.50
N ASP A 47 2.75 16.34 -9.68
CA ASP A 47 1.96 17.52 -10.00
C ASP A 47 0.56 17.08 -10.50
N ASN A 48 -0.47 17.65 -9.89
CA ASN A 48 -1.87 17.38 -10.22
C ASN A 48 -2.27 17.91 -11.60
N ASP A 49 -1.60 18.95 -12.07
CA ASP A 49 -1.92 19.61 -13.34
C ASP A 49 -1.04 19.10 -14.51
N ALA A 50 0.00 18.32 -14.22
CA ALA A 50 0.92 17.82 -15.24
C ALA A 50 0.34 16.69 -16.10
N PHE A 51 -0.62 15.92 -15.56
CA PHE A 51 -1.27 14.83 -16.27
C PHE A 51 -2.79 14.99 -16.23
N PHE A 52 -3.35 15.53 -17.30
CA PHE A 52 -4.80 15.60 -17.47
C PHE A 52 -5.38 14.22 -17.75
N SER A 53 -6.08 13.63 -16.78
CA SER A 53 -7.02 12.53 -17.01
C SER A 53 -8.43 13.01 -16.70
N ASP A 54 -9.31 13.02 -17.70
CA ASP A 54 -10.74 13.35 -17.52
C ASP A 54 -11.43 12.42 -16.49
N SER A 55 -10.81 11.29 -16.16
CA SER A 55 -11.37 10.24 -15.30
C SER A 55 -10.91 10.29 -13.83
N PHE A 56 -9.83 11.02 -13.52
CA PHE A 56 -9.28 11.06 -12.17
C PHE A 56 -8.56 12.40 -11.91
N PRO A 57 -9.09 13.26 -11.02
CA PRO A 57 -8.38 14.44 -10.58
C PRO A 57 -7.27 14.01 -9.60
N GLY A 58 -6.01 14.21 -9.99
CA GLY A 58 -4.84 13.91 -9.16
C GLY A 58 -3.58 13.68 -9.98
N SER A 59 -2.44 13.63 -9.30
CA SER A 59 -1.13 13.40 -9.89
C SER A 59 -1.00 11.97 -10.45
N LEU A 60 0.03 11.76 -11.29
CA LEU A 60 0.28 10.44 -11.87
C LEU A 60 0.52 9.36 -10.80
N VAL A 61 1.22 9.69 -9.70
CA VAL A 61 1.43 8.73 -8.60
C VAL A 61 0.11 8.37 -7.92
N GLU A 62 -0.73 9.35 -7.61
CA GLU A 62 -2.03 9.10 -6.97
C GLU A 62 -2.92 8.23 -7.86
N TYR A 63 -2.93 8.50 -9.17
CA TYR A 63 -3.63 7.64 -10.14
C TYR A 63 -3.11 6.21 -10.09
N MET A 64 -1.79 6.00 -10.21
CA MET A 64 -1.18 4.67 -10.25
C MET A 64 -1.45 3.88 -8.97
N VAL A 65 -1.33 4.53 -7.80
CA VAL A 65 -1.63 3.90 -6.53
C VAL A 65 -3.11 3.57 -6.46
N CYS A 66 -4.02 4.54 -6.64
CA CYS A 66 -5.47 4.33 -6.55
C CYS A 66 -5.97 3.20 -7.46
N GLN A 67 -5.51 3.14 -8.72
CA GLN A 67 -5.92 2.05 -9.63
C GLN A 67 -5.37 0.69 -9.19
N THR A 68 -4.13 0.64 -8.71
CA THR A 68 -3.55 -0.60 -8.15
C THR A 68 -4.32 -1.06 -6.91
N GLU A 69 -4.73 -0.14 -6.05
CA GLU A 69 -5.55 -0.47 -4.89
C GLU A 69 -6.92 -0.99 -5.30
N LYS A 70 -7.59 -0.38 -6.29
CA LYS A 70 -8.86 -0.90 -6.82
C LYS A 70 -8.72 -2.33 -7.32
N LEU A 71 -7.65 -2.63 -8.06
CA LEU A 71 -7.38 -3.99 -8.54
C LEU A 71 -7.19 -4.97 -7.37
N HIS A 72 -6.39 -4.59 -6.37
CA HIS A 72 -6.14 -5.45 -5.21
C HIS A 72 -7.34 -5.58 -4.27
N SER A 73 -8.22 -4.59 -4.17
CA SER A 73 -9.42 -4.65 -3.32
C SER A 73 -10.42 -5.67 -3.86
N GLN A 74 -10.55 -5.79 -5.17
CA GLN A 74 -11.44 -6.76 -5.82
C GLN A 74 -11.12 -8.22 -5.43
N VAL A 75 -9.85 -8.53 -5.13
CA VAL A 75 -9.41 -9.84 -4.64
C VAL A 75 -9.30 -9.93 -3.10
N GLY A 76 -9.76 -8.89 -2.39
CA GLY A 76 -9.89 -8.90 -0.93
C GLY A 76 -8.63 -8.55 -0.14
N ARG A 77 -7.61 -7.95 -0.77
CA ARG A 77 -6.35 -7.56 -0.10
C ARG A 77 -6.58 -6.77 1.18
N TYR A 78 -7.39 -5.72 1.11
CA TYR A 78 -7.67 -4.82 2.23
C TYR A 78 -8.69 -5.35 3.25
N LYS A 79 -9.08 -6.63 3.16
CA LYS A 79 -9.74 -7.33 4.26
C LYS A 79 -8.71 -8.01 5.18
N SER A 80 -7.43 -8.09 4.76
CA SER A 80 -6.32 -8.58 5.59
C SER A 80 -5.98 -7.57 6.70
N PRO A 81 -5.67 -8.00 7.93
CA PRO A 81 -5.43 -7.09 9.06
C PRO A 81 -4.10 -6.31 8.99
N ASP A 82 -3.17 -6.74 8.14
CA ASP A 82 -1.86 -6.11 7.91
C ASP A 82 -1.84 -5.18 6.68
N GLU A 83 -2.83 -5.30 5.80
CA GLU A 83 -2.92 -4.53 4.55
C GLU A 83 -3.78 -3.29 4.72
N HIS A 84 -3.26 -2.14 4.29
CA HIS A 84 -3.95 -0.88 4.48
C HIS A 84 -3.88 -0.01 3.23
N ALA A 85 -5.04 0.43 2.75
CA ALA A 85 -5.15 1.29 1.60
C ALA A 85 -4.86 2.77 1.92
N PHE A 86 -4.25 3.47 0.98
CA PHE A 86 -4.08 4.92 0.95
C PHE A 86 -5.39 5.62 0.56
N PHE A 87 -6.18 5.03 -0.35
CA PHE A 87 -7.41 5.62 -0.89
C PHE A 87 -8.66 4.77 -0.56
N PRO A 88 -8.99 4.55 0.73
CA PRO A 88 -10.07 3.63 1.13
C PRO A 88 -11.45 4.01 0.56
N SER A 89 -11.70 5.30 0.34
CA SER A 89 -12.96 5.83 -0.21
C SER A 89 -13.22 5.38 -1.66
N TYR A 90 -12.20 4.93 -2.38
CA TYR A 90 -12.28 4.58 -3.80
C TYR A 90 -12.30 3.07 -4.08
N LEU A 91 -12.28 2.24 -3.03
CA LEU A 91 -12.14 0.79 -3.17
C LEU A 91 -13.47 0.10 -3.48
N PRO A 92 -13.58 -0.69 -4.55
CA PRO A 92 -14.72 -1.57 -4.74
C PRO A 92 -14.70 -2.73 -3.74
N GLU A 93 -15.88 -3.29 -3.49
CA GLU A 93 -16.01 -4.51 -2.67
C GLU A 93 -15.41 -5.74 -3.38
N PRO A 94 -14.81 -6.69 -2.63
CA PRO A 94 -14.25 -7.90 -3.20
C PRO A 94 -15.31 -8.78 -3.85
N PHE A 95 -15.00 -9.36 -5.01
CA PHE A 95 -15.85 -10.38 -5.63
C PHE A 95 -15.58 -11.79 -5.06
N LEU A 96 -14.47 -11.97 -4.34
CA LEU A 96 -14.12 -13.22 -3.68
C LEU A 96 -14.82 -13.35 -2.31
N PRO A 97 -15.20 -14.58 -1.90
CA PRO A 97 -15.69 -14.83 -0.55
C PRO A 97 -14.68 -14.40 0.52
N PRO A 98 -15.13 -13.90 1.69
CA PRO A 98 -14.26 -13.47 2.77
C PRO A 98 -13.30 -14.58 3.26
N LEU A 99 -12.05 -14.19 3.54
CA LEU A 99 -11.03 -15.02 4.17
C LEU A 99 -11.00 -14.77 5.68
N LYS A 100 -11.07 -15.81 6.50
CA LYS A 100 -10.92 -15.70 7.96
C LYS A 100 -9.43 -15.68 8.33
N TYR A 101 -9.00 -14.56 8.89
CA TYR A 101 -7.63 -14.36 9.40
C TYR A 101 -7.52 -14.71 10.89
N PRO A 102 -6.32 -15.08 11.37
CA PRO A 102 -6.09 -15.32 12.79
C PRO A 102 -6.27 -14.03 13.60
N GLN A 103 -6.99 -14.12 14.74
CA GLN A 103 -7.22 -12.98 15.63
C GLN A 103 -6.03 -12.75 16.57
N VAL A 104 -4.96 -12.17 16.05
CA VAL A 104 -3.73 -11.89 16.83
C VAL A 104 -3.72 -10.46 17.40
N LEU A 105 -4.18 -9.47 16.62
CA LEU A 105 -4.20 -8.07 17.02
C LEU A 105 -5.49 -7.71 17.75
N LYS A 106 -5.37 -6.90 18.82
CA LYS A 106 -6.51 -6.20 19.43
C LYS A 106 -6.70 -4.88 18.69
N PHE A 107 -7.92 -4.59 18.24
CA PHE A 107 -8.21 -3.39 17.46
C PHE A 107 -8.09 -2.13 18.34
N TYR A 108 -7.21 -1.20 17.95
CA TYR A 108 -7.09 0.13 18.57
C TYR A 108 -7.24 1.24 17.52
N PRO A 109 -7.91 2.36 17.83
CA PRO A 109 -8.23 3.40 16.85
C PRO A 109 -7.02 4.23 16.36
N LEU A 110 -5.82 4.11 16.95
CA LEU A 110 -4.66 4.93 16.58
C LEU A 110 -4.05 4.61 15.19
N TYR A 111 -4.40 3.47 14.58
CA TYR A 111 -3.81 3.02 13.31
C TYR A 111 -4.24 3.83 12.07
N CYS A 112 -5.36 4.57 12.12
CA CYS A 112 -5.80 5.37 10.98
C CYS A 112 -4.93 6.61 10.74
N TYR A 113 -4.27 7.16 11.77
CA TYR A 113 -3.57 8.44 11.70
C TYR A 113 -2.19 8.37 11.03
N VAL A 114 -1.52 7.21 11.04
CA VAL A 114 -0.17 7.08 10.45
C VAL A 114 -0.19 7.05 8.91
N ARG A 115 -1.32 6.69 8.29
CA ARG A 115 -1.39 6.40 6.86
C ARG A 115 -1.34 7.62 5.96
N GLU A 116 -2.17 8.62 6.25
CA GLU A 116 -2.18 9.89 5.49
C GLU A 116 -0.78 10.53 5.53
N ASN A 117 -0.18 10.58 6.72
CA ASN A 117 1.18 11.09 6.91
C ASN A 117 2.25 10.30 6.14
N SER A 118 2.04 9.01 5.85
CA SER A 118 3.05 8.16 5.19
C SER A 118 3.15 8.40 3.69
N PHE A 119 2.04 8.73 3.02
CA PHE A 119 2.06 9.01 1.58
C PHE A 119 2.75 10.36 1.32
N ASP A 120 2.33 11.39 2.06
CA ASP A 120 2.89 12.74 1.97
C ASP A 120 4.36 12.77 2.37
N ALA A 121 4.76 12.04 3.43
CA ALA A 121 6.15 11.98 3.84
C ALA A 121 7.06 11.34 2.78
N ARG A 122 6.58 10.32 2.05
CA ARG A 122 7.35 9.70 0.94
C ARG A 122 7.65 10.69 -0.15
N GLN A 123 6.64 11.45 -0.57
CA GLN A 123 6.77 12.45 -1.62
C GLN A 123 7.59 13.68 -1.19
N SER A 124 7.34 14.21 0.01
CA SER A 124 7.91 15.49 0.46
C SER A 124 9.27 15.37 1.13
N VAL A 125 9.60 14.23 1.74
CA VAL A 125 10.82 14.06 2.55
C VAL A 125 11.76 13.02 1.95
N TYR A 126 11.26 11.82 1.66
CA TYR A 126 12.15 10.71 1.28
C TYR A 126 12.64 10.76 -0.16
N PHE A 127 11.74 10.95 -1.13
CA PHE A 127 12.13 10.93 -2.56
C PHE A 127 13.06 12.08 -2.98
N PRO A 128 12.93 13.32 -2.48
CA PRO A 128 13.90 14.37 -2.78
C PRO A 128 15.31 14.08 -2.25
N VAL A 129 15.42 13.41 -1.09
CA VAL A 129 16.73 13.09 -0.48
C VAL A 129 17.42 11.93 -1.21
N LEU A 130 16.66 11.04 -1.84
CA LEU A 130 17.19 9.93 -2.63
C LEU A 130 17.59 10.33 -4.05
N ASP A 131 17.23 11.54 -4.49
CA ASP A 131 17.61 12.03 -5.81
C ASP A 131 19.09 12.43 -5.82
N THR A 132 19.88 11.71 -6.61
CA THR A 132 21.31 12.01 -6.81
C THR A 132 21.56 12.92 -8.01
N SER A 133 20.52 13.33 -8.73
CA SER A 133 20.68 14.39 -9.73
C SER A 133 20.91 15.73 -9.01
N ASN A 134 22.19 16.05 -8.84
CA ASN A 134 22.62 17.41 -8.50
C ASN A 134 21.92 18.40 -9.44
N GLY A 135 21.46 19.52 -8.88
CA GLY A 135 20.91 20.65 -9.65
C GLY A 135 21.83 21.14 -10.77
#